data_AF-A0A497N1E3-F1
#
_entry.id   AF-A0A497N1E3-F1
#
_cell.length_a   1.000
_cell.length_b   1.000
_cell.length_c   1.000
_cell.angle_alpha   90.00
_cell.angle_beta   90.00
_cell.angle_gamma   90.00
#
_symmetry.space_group_name_H-M   'P 1'
#
loop_
_entity.id
_entity.type
_entity.pdbx_description
1 polymer ?
#
loop_
_entity_poly.entity_id
_entity_poly.type
_entity_poly.pdbx_seq_one_letter_code
_entity_poly.pdbx_strand_id
1 'polypeptide(L)'
;MNSAGGKVSLVALFGVIIFLSKAVLPTPLDKTVILVQGLLLALGGLIVGRLGAVYTAAIGGMLTALWRPGFAPFTLTFALLYGLTVDLSLTAFNLKSRKLLPVRRTMIALALPTAFLGVASMTAMVALGFMPMVLPFYLAILGIGTLNGVVAGYLTAVLWNKYLASYFYGGKT
;
A
#
# COMPACT_ATOMS: atom_id res chain seq x y z
N MET A 1 -17.81 -12.41 9.55
CA MET A 1 -18.14 -11.00 9.89
C MET A 1 -18.87 -10.39 8.69
N ASN A 2 -20.22 -10.44 8.69
CA ASN A 2 -21.03 -10.10 7.51
C ASN A 2 -21.71 -8.72 7.59
N SER A 3 -21.40 -7.91 8.61
CA SER A 3 -21.89 -6.53 8.73
C SER A 3 -20.89 -5.58 8.06
N ALA A 4 -21.41 -4.62 7.29
CA ALA A 4 -20.61 -3.57 6.65
C ALA A 4 -19.67 -2.85 7.66
N GLY A 5 -20.09 -2.73 8.92
CA GLY A 5 -19.29 -2.12 10.00
C GLY A 5 -17.97 -2.85 10.30
N GLY A 6 -17.93 -4.19 10.21
CA GLY A 6 -16.71 -4.96 10.46
C GLY A 6 -15.60 -4.70 9.43
N LYS A 7 -16.00 -4.53 8.16
CA LYS A 7 -15.09 -4.21 7.06
C LYS A 7 -14.52 -2.78 7.18
N VAL A 8 -15.37 -1.84 7.58
CA VAL A 8 -14.97 -0.44 7.81
C VAL A 8 -13.99 -0.34 8.98
N SER A 9 -14.23 -1.06 10.07
CA SER A 9 -13.31 -1.09 11.22
C SER A 9 -11.93 -1.65 10.84
N LEU A 10 -11.87 -2.73 10.04
CA LEU A 10 -10.61 -3.28 9.53
C LEU A 10 -9.81 -2.28 8.68
N VAL A 11 -10.48 -1.56 7.79
CA VAL A 11 -9.86 -0.51 6.96
C VAL A 11 -9.32 0.64 7.83
N ALA A 12 -10.08 1.04 8.85
CA ALA A 12 -9.62 2.04 9.81
C ALA A 12 -8.40 1.57 10.59
N LEU A 13 -8.42 0.34 11.10
CA LEU A 13 -7.29 -0.27 11.81
C LEU A 13 -6.05 -0.35 10.91
N PHE A 14 -6.19 -0.79 9.66
CA PHE A 14 -5.09 -0.81 8.71
C PHE A 14 -4.55 0.60 8.45
N GLY A 15 -5.42 1.60 8.28
CA GLY A 15 -5.00 3.00 8.13
C GLY A 15 -4.21 3.52 9.34
N VAL A 16 -4.66 3.18 10.56
CA VAL A 16 -3.97 3.55 11.81
C VAL A 16 -2.61 2.84 11.91
N ILE A 17 -2.51 1.56 11.55
CA ILE A 17 -1.23 0.83 11.56
C ILE A 17 -0.27 1.45 10.54
N ILE A 18 -0.74 1.83 9.35
CA ILE A 18 0.07 2.55 8.36
C ILE A 18 0.61 3.85 8.95
N PHE A 19 -0.24 4.62 9.62
CA PHE A 19 0.16 5.86 10.28
C PHE A 19 1.23 5.62 11.34
N LEU A 20 1.00 4.69 12.29
CA LEU A 20 1.97 4.37 13.34
C LEU A 20 3.31 3.92 12.76
N SER A 21 3.28 3.14 11.69
CA SER A 21 4.48 2.67 11.02
C SER A 21 5.33 3.81 10.42
N LYS A 22 4.70 4.94 10.07
CA LYS A 22 5.40 6.15 9.58
C LYS A 22 5.72 7.16 10.68
N ALA A 23 4.91 7.21 11.73
CA ALA A 23 5.09 8.14 12.84
C ALA A 23 6.36 7.84 13.66
N VAL A 24 6.73 6.56 13.78
CA VAL A 24 7.86 6.10 14.61
C VAL A 24 9.22 6.23 13.93
N LEU A 25 9.28 6.36 12.59
CA LEU A 25 10.55 6.33 11.85
C LEU A 25 10.94 7.71 11.27
N PRO A 26 12.15 8.22 11.57
CA PRO A 26 12.67 9.43 10.95
C PRO A 26 12.98 9.20 9.47
N THR A 27 12.71 10.20 8.62
CA THR A 27 13.16 10.22 7.21
C THR A 27 14.69 10.10 7.16
N PRO A 28 15.29 9.20 6.36
CA PRO A 28 14.74 8.50 5.18
C PRO A 28 14.36 7.02 5.41
N LEU A 29 14.39 6.53 6.66
CA LEU A 29 14.05 5.13 6.99
C LEU A 29 12.57 4.80 6.74
N ASP A 30 11.69 5.81 6.67
CA ASP A 30 10.28 5.73 6.25
C ASP A 30 10.11 4.99 4.89
N LYS A 31 11.11 5.03 4.00
CA LYS A 31 11.07 4.33 2.70
C LYS A 31 11.19 2.80 2.79
N THR A 32 11.66 2.25 3.91
CA THR A 32 11.67 0.79 4.16
C THR A 32 10.29 0.25 4.57
N VAL A 33 9.43 1.14 5.07
CA VAL A 33 8.10 0.85 5.61
C VAL A 33 7.02 0.79 4.52
N ILE A 34 7.37 1.16 3.28
CA ILE A 34 6.51 1.00 2.10
C ILE A 34 6.00 -0.45 2.00
N LEU A 35 6.78 -1.43 2.50
CA LEU A 35 6.36 -2.83 2.60
C LEU A 35 5.09 -3.01 3.45
N VAL A 36 5.07 -2.46 4.66
CA VAL A 36 3.91 -2.57 5.59
C VAL A 36 2.71 -1.82 5.00
N GLN A 37 2.95 -0.63 4.44
CA GLN A 37 1.91 0.14 3.78
C GLN A 37 1.30 -0.62 2.59
N GLY A 38 2.13 -1.15 1.69
CA GLY A 38 1.67 -1.89 0.52
C GLY A 38 0.91 -3.16 0.88
N LEU A 39 1.38 -3.90 1.89
CA LEU A 39 0.72 -5.09 2.40
C LEU A 39 -0.69 -4.76 2.92
N LEU A 40 -0.81 -3.75 3.79
CA LEU A 40 -2.08 -3.38 4.42
C LEU A 40 -3.08 -2.79 3.42
N LEU A 41 -2.61 -2.02 2.45
CA LEU A 41 -3.45 -1.53 1.36
C LEU A 41 -3.98 -2.66 0.49
N ALA A 42 -3.13 -3.63 0.16
CA ALA A 42 -3.53 -4.78 -0.64
C ALA A 42 -4.60 -5.62 0.08
N LEU A 43 -4.38 -5.90 1.37
CA LEU A 43 -5.35 -6.62 2.20
C LEU A 43 -6.65 -5.82 2.37
N GLY A 44 -6.60 -4.51 2.60
CA GLY A 44 -7.78 -3.65 2.65
C GLY A 44 -8.57 -3.67 1.34
N GLY A 45 -7.89 -3.60 0.20
CA GLY A 45 -8.48 -3.70 -1.13
C GLY A 45 -9.13 -5.06 -1.42
N LEU A 46 -8.55 -6.16 -0.92
CA LEU A 46 -9.09 -7.51 -1.09
C LEU A 46 -10.28 -7.79 -0.16
N ILE A 47 -10.24 -7.34 1.10
CA ILE A 47 -11.28 -7.59 2.10
C ILE A 47 -12.55 -6.76 1.82
N VAL A 48 -12.38 -5.49 1.46
CA VAL A 48 -13.50 -4.57 1.23
C VAL A 48 -13.99 -4.64 -0.21
N GLY A 49 -13.12 -4.96 -1.17
CA GLY A 49 -13.47 -5.04 -2.58
C GLY A 49 -13.19 -3.71 -3.30
N ARG A 50 -14.24 -3.03 -3.79
CA ARG A 50 -14.05 -1.80 -4.57
C ARG A 50 -13.60 -0.65 -3.66
N LEU A 51 -12.50 0.02 -4.01
CA LEU A 51 -11.92 1.17 -3.29
C LEU A 51 -11.38 0.88 -1.86
N GLY A 52 -11.24 -0.39 -1.47
CA GLY A 52 -10.77 -0.76 -0.13
C GLY A 52 -9.36 -0.25 0.20
N ALA A 53 -8.46 -0.25 -0.79
CA ALA A 53 -7.12 0.29 -0.61
C ALA A 53 -7.16 1.82 -0.53
N VAL A 54 -8.01 2.48 -1.33
CA VAL A 54 -8.19 3.93 -1.28
C VAL A 54 -8.68 4.40 0.08
N TYR A 55 -9.69 3.75 0.67
CA TYR A 55 -10.18 4.12 2.01
C TYR A 55 -9.09 3.93 3.07
N THR A 56 -8.37 2.81 3.01
CA THR A 56 -7.26 2.52 3.94
C THR A 56 -6.16 3.58 3.82
N ALA A 57 -5.83 3.98 2.59
CA ALA A 57 -4.85 5.01 2.30
C ALA A 57 -5.31 6.41 2.73
N ALA A 58 -6.60 6.72 2.57
CA ALA A 58 -7.16 8.00 2.99
C ALA A 58 -7.02 8.20 4.50
N ILE A 59 -7.38 7.18 5.30
CA ILE A 59 -7.29 7.23 6.76
C ILE A 59 -5.82 7.37 7.19
N GLY A 60 -4.93 6.50 6.70
CA GLY A 60 -3.51 6.58 7.04
C GLY A 60 -2.85 7.87 6.57
N GLY A 61 -3.22 8.36 5.38
CA GLY A 61 -2.73 9.60 4.79
C GLY A 61 -3.18 10.84 5.55
N MET A 62 -4.46 10.91 5.95
CA MET A 62 -5.00 12.01 6.76
C MET A 62 -4.31 12.06 8.14
N LEU A 63 -4.19 10.93 8.83
CA LEU A 63 -3.51 10.85 10.12
C LEU A 63 -2.04 11.31 10.01
N THR A 64 -1.35 10.88 8.95
CA THR A 64 0.04 11.30 8.70
C THR A 64 0.14 12.79 8.35
N ALA A 65 -0.82 13.32 7.58
CA ALA A 65 -0.88 14.73 7.22
C ALA A 65 -1.12 15.63 8.45
N LEU A 66 -1.95 15.19 9.40
CA LEU A 66 -2.15 15.89 10.68
C LEU A 66 -0.87 15.88 11.54
N TRP A 67 -0.10 14.80 11.48
CA TRP A 67 1.16 14.68 12.23
C TRP A 67 2.32 15.50 11.61
N ARG A 68 2.35 15.66 10.29
CA ARG A 68 3.38 16.43 9.55
C ARG A 68 2.72 17.51 8.68
N PRO A 69 2.25 18.63 9.27
CA PRO A 69 1.46 19.64 8.55
C PRO A 69 2.18 20.25 7.35
N GLY A 70 3.49 20.45 7.45
CA GLY A 70 4.30 21.08 6.40
C GLY A 70 4.29 20.33 5.06
N PHE A 71 4.00 19.03 5.05
CA PHE A 71 3.87 18.21 3.84
C PHE A 71 2.47 17.59 3.70
N ALA A 72 1.47 18.11 4.41
CA ALA A 72 0.11 17.58 4.43
C ALA A 72 -0.52 17.35 3.04
N PRO A 73 -0.55 18.33 2.11
CA PRO A 73 -1.19 18.13 0.81
C PRO A 73 -0.47 17.07 -0.03
N PHE A 74 0.87 17.03 0.01
CA PHE A 74 1.65 16.02 -0.70
C PHE A 74 1.46 14.63 -0.10
N THR A 75 1.49 14.53 1.23
CA THR A 75 1.30 13.26 1.95
C THR A 75 -0.05 12.64 1.64
N LEU A 76 -1.12 13.44 1.70
CA LEU A 76 -2.46 12.98 1.40
C LEU A 76 -2.59 12.59 -0.08
N THR A 77 -2.06 13.41 -0.98
CA THR A 77 -2.10 13.15 -2.43
C THR A 77 -1.38 11.85 -2.77
N PHE A 78 -0.15 11.65 -2.29
CA PHE A 78 0.60 10.41 -2.54
C PHE A 78 -0.05 9.19 -1.89
N ALA A 79 -0.63 9.34 -0.70
CA ALA A 79 -1.37 8.25 -0.07
C ALA A 79 -2.56 7.82 -0.94
N LEU A 80 -3.40 8.77 -1.35
CA LEU A 80 -4.55 8.48 -2.21
C LEU A 80 -4.15 7.93 -3.57
N LEU A 81 -3.12 8.51 -4.20
CA LEU A 81 -2.55 8.01 -5.45
C LEU A 81 -2.13 6.55 -5.30
N TYR A 82 -1.41 6.23 -4.23
CA TYR A 82 -0.96 4.86 -3.98
C TYR A 82 -2.11 3.89 -3.76
N GLY A 83 -3.07 4.25 -2.90
CA GLY A 83 -4.27 3.44 -2.67
C GLY A 83 -5.04 3.18 -3.97
N LEU A 84 -5.17 4.20 -4.81
CA LEU A 84 -5.84 4.09 -6.11
C LEU A 84 -5.08 3.16 -7.06
N THR A 85 -3.76 3.35 -7.22
CA THR A 85 -2.95 2.52 -8.10
C THR A 85 -2.91 1.06 -7.63
N VAL A 86 -2.90 0.81 -6.32
CA VAL A 86 -3.03 -0.54 -5.76
C VAL A 86 -4.38 -1.14 -6.10
N ASP A 87 -5.49 -0.42 -5.87
CA ASP A 87 -6.82 -0.92 -6.19
C ASP A 87 -7.02 -1.21 -7.68
N LEU A 88 -6.50 -0.34 -8.54
CA LEU A 88 -6.49 -0.54 -9.99
C LEU A 88 -5.68 -1.78 -10.35
N SER A 89 -4.50 -1.96 -9.77
CA SER A 89 -3.65 -3.11 -10.05
C SER A 89 -4.30 -4.42 -9.60
N LEU A 90 -4.84 -4.48 -8.38
CA LEU A 90 -5.56 -5.67 -7.89
C LEU A 90 -6.75 -6.04 -8.79
N THR A 91 -7.44 -5.02 -9.34
CA THR A 91 -8.57 -5.22 -10.25
C THR A 91 -8.09 -5.66 -11.64
N ALA A 92 -7.07 -4.99 -12.21
CA ALA A 92 -6.49 -5.31 -13.51
C ALA A 92 -5.92 -6.74 -13.57
N PHE A 93 -5.29 -7.20 -12.49
CA PHE A 93 -4.78 -8.56 -12.37
C PHE A 93 -5.85 -9.61 -11.99
N ASN A 94 -7.13 -9.21 -11.91
CA ASN A 94 -8.25 -10.05 -11.51
C ASN A 94 -8.02 -10.81 -10.19
N LEU A 95 -7.39 -10.14 -9.21
CA LEU A 95 -7.08 -10.72 -7.91
C LEU A 95 -8.27 -10.67 -6.95
N LYS A 96 -9.14 -9.68 -7.09
CA LYS A 96 -10.32 -9.50 -6.22
C LYS A 96 -11.40 -10.57 -6.41
N SER A 97 -11.48 -11.18 -7.59
CA SER A 97 -12.48 -12.22 -7.91
C SER A 97 -11.99 -13.64 -7.60
N ARG A 98 -10.75 -13.80 -7.13
CA ARG A 98 -10.15 -15.12 -6.87
C ARG A 98 -10.22 -15.49 -5.40
N LYS A 99 -10.55 -16.75 -5.13
CA LYS A 99 -10.49 -17.33 -3.77
C LYS A 99 -9.05 -17.42 -3.26
N LEU A 100 -8.15 -17.91 -4.11
CA LEU A 100 -6.71 -18.03 -3.84
C LEU A 100 -5.92 -17.08 -4.74
N LEU A 101 -4.96 -16.40 -4.14
CA LEU A 101 -4.12 -15.43 -4.81
C LEU A 101 -2.88 -16.11 -5.40
N PRO A 102 -2.69 -16.07 -6.73
CA PRO A 102 -1.44 -16.51 -7.33
C PRO A 102 -0.30 -15.58 -6.90
N VAL A 103 0.70 -16.14 -6.22
CA VAL A 103 1.83 -15.40 -5.63
C VAL A 103 2.51 -14.49 -6.65
N ARG A 104 2.91 -15.03 -7.81
CA ARG A 104 3.61 -14.28 -8.86
C ARG A 104 2.81 -13.07 -9.37
N ARG A 105 1.50 -13.22 -9.59
CA ARG A 105 0.67 -12.09 -10.05
C ARG A 105 0.49 -11.04 -8.96
N THR A 106 0.37 -11.47 -7.70
CA THR A 106 0.23 -10.57 -6.55
C THR A 106 1.50 -9.75 -6.32
N MET A 107 2.67 -10.36 -6.47
CA MET A 107 3.97 -9.65 -6.48
C MET A 107 3.99 -8.55 -7.53
N ILE A 108 3.67 -8.87 -8.79
CA ILE A 108 3.69 -7.89 -9.89
C ILE A 108 2.65 -6.79 -9.66
N ALA A 109 1.46 -7.15 -9.19
CA ALA A 109 0.37 -6.22 -8.91
C ALA A 109 0.70 -5.22 -7.80
N LEU A 110 1.62 -5.52 -6.89
CA LEU A 110 2.07 -4.57 -5.86
C LEU A 110 3.41 -3.91 -6.20
N ALA A 111 4.28 -4.56 -6.95
CA ALA A 111 5.53 -4.00 -7.44
C ALA A 111 5.32 -2.79 -8.37
N LEU A 112 4.31 -2.85 -9.24
CA LEU A 112 3.99 -1.76 -10.17
C LEU A 112 3.56 -0.47 -9.44
N PRO A 113 2.55 -0.50 -8.55
CA PRO A 113 2.18 0.65 -7.73
C PRO A 113 3.32 1.23 -6.90
N THR A 114 4.17 0.39 -6.30
CA THR A 114 5.28 0.86 -5.46
C THR A 114 6.38 1.53 -6.28
N ALA A 115 6.72 0.96 -7.44
CA ALA A 115 7.69 1.57 -8.35
C ALA A 115 7.18 2.91 -8.87
N PHE A 116 5.92 2.94 -9.33
CA PHE A 116 5.26 4.16 -9.81
C PHE A 116 5.23 5.25 -8.74
N LEU A 117 4.80 4.91 -7.52
CA LEU A 117 4.76 5.87 -6.42
C LEU A 117 6.15 6.36 -6.02
N GLY A 118 7.14 5.47 -6.02
CA GLY A 118 8.52 5.82 -5.72
C GLY A 118 9.06 6.88 -6.69
N VAL A 119 8.88 6.65 -8.00
CA VAL A 119 9.28 7.62 -9.03
C VAL A 119 8.48 8.92 -8.92
N ALA A 120 7.16 8.85 -8.79
CA ALA A 120 6.29 10.03 -8.67
C ALA A 120 6.61 10.89 -7.44
N SER A 121 6.94 10.25 -6.32
CA SER A 121 7.35 10.94 -5.10
C SER A 121 8.73 11.60 -5.28
N MET A 122 9.68 10.93 -5.92
CA MET A 122 11.00 11.49 -6.21
C MET A 122 10.91 12.70 -7.15
N THR A 123 10.16 12.59 -8.25
CA THR A 123 10.00 13.68 -9.21
C THR A 123 9.38 14.91 -8.56
N ALA A 124 8.39 14.73 -7.68
CA ALA A 124 7.83 15.85 -6.92
C ALA A 124 8.85 16.49 -5.96
N MET A 125 9.65 15.70 -5.25
CA MET A 125 10.68 16.23 -4.34
C MET A 125 11.79 16.99 -5.09
N VAL A 126 12.16 16.53 -6.27
CA VAL A 126 13.09 17.24 -7.17
C VAL A 126 12.47 18.53 -7.69
N ALA A 127 11.21 18.49 -8.14
CA ALA A 127 10.51 19.67 -8.65
C ALA A 127 10.32 20.76 -7.57
N LEU A 128 10.19 20.37 -6.31
CA LEU A 128 10.10 21.28 -5.16
C LEU A 128 11.47 21.76 -4.64
N GLY A 129 12.58 21.27 -5.21
CA GLY A 129 13.93 21.68 -4.82
C GLY A 129 14.48 21.03 -3.54
N PHE A 130 13.79 20.03 -2.98
CA PHE A 130 14.26 19.33 -1.76
C PHE A 130 15.35 18.30 -2.04
N MET A 131 15.48 17.82 -3.28
CA MET A 131 16.47 16.82 -3.67
C MET A 131 17.12 17.15 -5.02
N PRO A 132 18.42 16.85 -5.21
CA PRO A 132 19.09 17.03 -6.48
C PRO A 132 18.64 15.97 -7.51
N MET A 133 18.56 16.37 -8.78
CA MET A 133 18.20 15.50 -9.89
C MET A 133 19.39 14.64 -10.32
N VAL A 134 19.71 13.60 -9.55
CA VAL A 134 20.79 12.66 -9.87
C VAL A 134 20.26 11.24 -10.08
N LEU A 135 20.68 10.62 -11.18
CA LEU A 135 20.25 9.30 -11.62
C LEU A 135 20.37 8.19 -10.56
N PRO A 136 21.43 8.13 -9.72
CA PRO A 136 21.55 7.09 -8.71
C PRO A 136 20.39 7.02 -7.72
N PHE A 137 19.79 8.17 -7.35
CA PHE A 137 18.63 8.17 -6.44
C PHE A 137 17.38 7.59 -7.09
N TYR A 138 17.18 7.86 -8.39
CA TYR A 138 16.06 7.28 -9.13
C TYR A 138 16.19 5.76 -9.24
N LEU A 139 17.38 5.27 -9.55
CA LEU A 139 17.66 3.82 -9.61
C LEU A 139 17.51 3.17 -8.23
N ALA A 140 17.99 3.80 -7.16
CA ALA A 140 17.84 3.30 -5.80
C ALA A 140 16.37 3.23 -5.38
N ILE A 141 15.57 4.27 -5.65
CA ILE A 141 14.14 4.30 -5.31
C ILE A 141 13.36 3.28 -6.14
N LEU A 142 13.68 3.13 -7.43
CA LEU A 142 13.08 2.09 -8.26
C LEU A 142 13.44 0.69 -7.74
N GLY A 143 14.71 0.42 -7.45
CA GLY A 143 15.16 -0.86 -6.93
C GLY A 143 14.50 -1.20 -5.59
N ILE A 144 14.66 -0.33 -4.58
CA ILE A 144 14.12 -0.54 -3.24
C ILE A 144 12.58 -0.56 -3.26
N GLY A 145 11.95 0.37 -3.98
CA GLY A 145 10.49 0.44 -4.08
C GLY A 145 9.89 -0.80 -4.75
N THR A 146 10.50 -1.28 -5.83
CA THR A 146 10.07 -2.51 -6.52
C THR A 146 10.25 -3.73 -5.63
N LEU A 147 11.41 -3.86 -4.96
CA LEU A 147 11.68 -4.95 -4.02
C LEU A 147 10.65 -4.97 -2.89
N ASN A 148 10.35 -3.82 -2.29
CA ASN A 148 9.33 -3.71 -1.25
C ASN A 148 7.94 -4.13 -1.76
N GLY A 149 7.57 -3.74 -2.98
CA GLY A 149 6.30 -4.16 -3.58
C GLY A 149 6.23 -5.66 -3.87
N VAL A 150 7.34 -6.27 -4.33
CA VAL A 150 7.44 -7.72 -4.52
C VAL A 150 7.27 -8.45 -3.20
N VAL A 151 8.00 -8.05 -2.16
CA VAL A 151 7.91 -8.68 -0.83
C VAL A 151 6.52 -8.47 -0.23
N ALA A 152 5.95 -7.27 -0.32
CA ALA A 152 4.59 -7.00 0.12
C ALA A 152 3.57 -7.89 -0.62
N GLY A 153 3.75 -8.10 -1.92
CA GLY A 153 2.85 -8.94 -2.73
C GLY A 153 2.97 -10.43 -2.40
N TYR A 154 4.19 -10.89 -2.13
CA TYR A 154 4.43 -12.24 -1.60
C TYR A 154 3.70 -12.45 -0.27
N LEU A 155 3.94 -11.55 0.70
CA LEU A 155 3.33 -11.62 2.03
C LEU A 155 1.81 -11.54 1.95
N THR A 156 1.27 -10.67 1.09
CA THR A 156 -0.18 -10.57 0.86
C THR A 156 -0.74 -11.90 0.38
N ALA A 157 -0.12 -12.53 -0.61
CA ALA A 157 -0.59 -13.80 -1.14
C ALA A 157 -0.49 -14.93 -0.12
N VAL A 158 0.61 -14.99 0.66
CA VAL A 158 0.79 -16.00 1.72
C VAL A 158 -0.23 -15.82 2.84
N LEU A 159 -0.39 -14.60 3.37
CA LEU A 159 -1.36 -14.31 4.42
C LEU A 159 -2.78 -14.58 3.96
N TRP A 160 -3.10 -14.20 2.72
CA TRP A 160 -4.40 -14.46 2.14
C TRP A 160 -4.67 -15.95 2.04
N ASN A 161 -3.80 -16.70 1.34
CA ASN A 161 -4.04 -18.11 1.07
C ASN A 161 -4.04 -18.97 2.34
N LYS A 162 -3.22 -18.61 3.34
CA LYS A 162 -3.04 -19.40 4.55
C LYS A 162 -4.07 -19.10 5.64
N TYR A 163 -4.48 -17.83 5.81
CA TYR A 163 -5.29 -17.41 6.95
C TYR A 163 -6.63 -16.77 6.57
N LEU A 164 -6.68 -15.97 5.51
CA LEU A 164 -7.87 -15.18 5.20
C LEU A 164 -8.83 -15.90 4.24
N ALA A 165 -8.31 -16.66 3.28
CA ALA A 165 -9.11 -17.41 2.33
C ALA A 165 -9.99 -18.46 3.05
N SER A 166 -9.43 -19.17 4.03
CA SER A 166 -10.17 -20.12 4.86
C SER A 166 -11.26 -19.45 5.70
N TYR A 167 -11.01 -18.23 6.17
CA TYR A 167 -11.94 -17.45 6.99
C TYR A 167 -13.10 -16.87 6.17
N PHE A 168 -12.84 -16.35 4.96
CA PHE A 168 -13.87 -15.71 4.12
C PHE A 168 -14.67 -16.70 3.26
N TYR A 169 -14.06 -17.80 2.82
CA TYR A 169 -14.71 -18.76 1.92
C TYR A 169 -15.14 -20.07 2.61
N GLY A 170 -14.92 -20.19 3.92
CA GLY A 170 -15.46 -21.25 4.76
C GLY A 170 -14.74 -22.59 4.60
N GLY A 171 -13.88 -22.91 5.57
CA GLY A 171 -13.60 -24.30 5.98
C GLY A 171 -12.43 -24.99 5.27
N LYS A 172 -11.48 -25.46 6.10
CA LYS A 172 -10.42 -26.47 5.90
C LYS A 172 -9.82 -26.62 4.50
N THR A 173 -8.53 -26.30 4.43
CA THR A 173 -7.55 -26.82 3.47
C THR A 173 -7.76 -28.29 3.16
#